data_AF-A0A8D2ALY6-F1
#
_entry.id   AF-A0A8D2ALY6-F1
#
_cell.length_a   1.000
_cell.length_b   1.000
_cell.length_c   1.000
_cell.angle_alpha   90.00
_cell.angle_beta   90.00
_cell.angle_gamma   90.00
#
_symmetry.space_group_name_H-M   'P 1'
#
loop_
_entity.id
_entity.type
_entity.pdbx_description
1 polymer ?
#
loop_
_entity_poly.entity_id
_entity_poly.type
_entity_poly.pdbx_seq_one_letter_code
_entity_poly.pdbx_strand_id
1 'polypeptide(L)'
;MVIHVCIASPSGSTAIKKKQQDVFGFLEANKIEFEEKDIAANEENLKWMRENVPENSQPPQIFNESHYRGNCDAFFEAQENNAVYAFLTAPPGSKKQKPRQSSKHEP
;
A
#
# COMPACT_ATOMS: atom_id res chain seq x y z
N MET A 1 -16.36 -4.64 0.87
CA MET A 1 -14.89 -4.53 0.81
C MET A 1 -14.59 -3.04 0.78
N VAL A 2 -13.82 -2.53 1.73
CA VAL A 2 -13.41 -1.12 1.76
C VAL A 2 -11.90 -1.07 1.68
N ILE A 3 -11.36 -0.42 0.65
CA ILE A 3 -9.91 -0.24 0.52
C ILE A 3 -9.52 1.04 1.25
N HIS A 4 -8.58 0.96 2.19
CA HIS A 4 -7.99 2.15 2.79
C HIS A 4 -6.60 2.37 2.20
N VAL A 5 -6.34 3.59 1.76
CA VAL A 5 -5.04 4.00 1.22
C VAL A 5 -4.45 5.03 2.16
N CYS A 6 -3.40 4.66 2.89
CA CYS A 6 -2.66 5.61 3.72
C CYS A 6 -1.82 6.50 2.81
N ILE A 7 -2.00 7.81 2.92
CA ILE A 7 -1.31 8.81 2.09
C ILE A 7 -0.70 9.92 2.94
N ALA A 8 0.15 10.75 2.33
CA ALA A 8 0.62 12.00 2.91
C ALA A 8 0.27 13.17 1.99
N SER A 9 -0.71 14.00 2.35
CA SER A 9 -1.22 15.07 1.46
C SER A 9 -0.26 16.26 1.26
N PRO A 10 0.51 16.71 2.26
CA PRO A 10 1.71 17.52 2.01
C PRO A 10 2.92 16.61 1.77
N SER A 11 2.91 15.88 0.65
CA SER A 11 4.11 15.18 0.20
C SER A 11 5.07 16.17 -0.47
N GLY A 12 6.17 16.53 0.21
CA GLY A 12 7.30 17.25 -0.42
C GLY A 12 8.01 16.46 -1.53
N SER A 13 7.67 15.19 -1.70
CA SER A 13 8.17 14.31 -2.76
C SER A 13 7.17 14.20 -3.91
N THR A 14 7.57 14.67 -5.09
CA THR A 14 6.80 14.49 -6.33
C THR A 14 6.58 13.02 -6.66
N ALA A 15 7.55 12.15 -6.33
CA ALA A 15 7.45 10.72 -6.58
C ALA A 15 6.37 10.04 -5.73
N ILE A 16 6.29 10.36 -4.43
CA ILE A 16 5.24 9.85 -3.54
C ILE A 16 3.87 10.34 -3.99
N LYS A 17 3.75 11.63 -4.31
CA LYS A 17 2.51 12.21 -4.82
C LYS A 17 2.03 11.49 -6.09
N LYS A 18 2.94 11.23 -7.03
CA LYS A 18 2.61 10.50 -8.27
C LYS A 18 2.15 9.07 -7.97
N LYS A 19 2.88 8.33 -7.14
CA LYS A 19 2.51 6.98 -6.70
C LYS A 19 1.11 6.94 -6.06
N GLN A 20 0.77 7.89 -5.19
CA GLN A 20 -0.58 8.00 -4.61
C GLN A 20 -1.66 8.20 -5.67
N GLN A 21 -1.44 9.14 -6.60
CA GLN A 21 -2.39 9.42 -7.68
C GLN A 21 -2.57 8.25 -8.64
N ASP A 22 -1.49 7.51 -8.94
CA ASP A 22 -1.55 6.32 -9.79
C ASP A 22 -2.38 5.20 -9.12
N VAL A 23 -2.26 5.01 -7.79
CA VAL A 23 -3.12 4.07 -7.04
C VAL A 23 -4.58 4.54 -7.06
N PHE A 24 -4.85 5.83 -6.82
CA PHE A 24 -6.21 6.37 -6.86
C PHE A 24 -6.84 6.21 -8.23
N GLY A 25 -6.14 6.62 -9.29
CA GLY A 25 -6.62 6.51 -10.66
C GLY A 25 -6.93 5.06 -11.04
N PHE A 26 -6.15 4.09 -10.56
CA PHE A 26 -6.47 2.68 -10.76
C PHE A 26 -7.78 2.28 -10.04
N LEU A 27 -7.91 2.61 -8.76
CA LEU A 27 -9.09 2.24 -7.97
C LEU A 27 -10.36 2.87 -8.55
N GLU A 28 -10.31 4.16 -8.90
CA GLU A 28 -11.41 4.88 -9.56
C GLU A 28 -11.78 4.28 -10.92
N ALA A 29 -10.79 4.01 -11.78
CA ALA A 29 -11.01 3.41 -13.10
C ALA A 29 -11.68 2.03 -13.01
N ASN A 30 -11.38 1.27 -11.96
CA ASN A 30 -11.96 -0.03 -11.69
C ASN A 30 -13.23 0.02 -10.84
N LYS A 31 -13.73 1.22 -10.50
CA LYS A 31 -14.92 1.43 -9.64
C LYS A 31 -14.79 0.73 -8.28
N ILE A 32 -13.58 0.69 -7.74
CA ILE A 32 -13.30 0.14 -6.41
C ILE A 32 -13.43 1.30 -5.42
N GLU A 33 -14.37 1.18 -4.47
CA GLU A 33 -14.52 2.17 -3.41
C GLU A 33 -13.32 2.12 -2.46
N PHE A 34 -12.77 3.30 -2.16
CA PHE A 34 -11.65 3.46 -1.25
C PHE A 34 -11.77 4.71 -0.40
N GLU A 35 -11.08 4.71 0.73
CA GLU A 35 -10.93 5.88 1.60
C GLU A 35 -9.45 6.27 1.71
N GLU A 36 -9.21 7.57 1.70
CA GLU A 36 -7.90 8.15 1.97
C GLU A 36 -7.70 8.30 3.48
N LYS A 37 -6.62 7.70 4.00
CA LYS A 37 -6.17 7.90 5.37
C LYS A 37 -4.92 8.76 5.36
N ASP A 38 -5.12 10.07 5.46
CA ASP A 38 -3.99 11.01 5.49
C ASP A 38 -3.23 10.89 6.82
N ILE A 39 -1.99 10.42 6.76
CA ILE A 39 -1.10 10.25 7.91
C ILE A 39 -0.30 11.51 8.22
N ALA A 40 -0.23 12.45 7.28
CA ALA A 40 0.50 13.71 7.48
C ALA A 40 -0.39 14.76 8.17
N ALA A 41 -1.70 14.71 7.93
CA ALA A 41 -2.67 15.59 8.58
C ALA A 41 -3.35 14.98 9.83
N ASN A 42 -3.20 13.66 10.07
CA ASN A 42 -3.83 12.98 11.20
C ASN A 42 -2.85 12.01 11.89
N GLU A 43 -2.54 12.31 13.16
CA GLU A 43 -1.59 11.53 13.97
C GLU A 43 -2.11 10.14 14.34
N GLU A 44 -3.43 9.96 14.48
CA GLU A 44 -4.04 8.65 14.73
C GLU A 44 -3.84 7.72 13.53
N ASN A 45 -4.07 8.24 12.32
CA ASN A 45 -3.79 7.50 11.08
C ASN A 45 -2.30 7.15 10.97
N LEU A 46 -1.40 8.05 11.35
CA LEU A 46 0.03 7.80 11.35
C LEU A 46 0.42 6.69 12.32
N LYS A 47 -0.09 6.76 13.56
CA LYS A 47 0.16 5.76 14.60
C LYS A 47 -0.38 4.40 14.16
N TRP A 48 -1.62 4.37 13.71
CA TRP A 48 -2.26 3.15 13.22
C TRP A 48 -1.50 2.53 12.06
N MET A 49 -1.08 3.34 11.06
CA MET A 49 -0.28 2.84 9.96
C MET A 49 1.02 2.23 10.48
N ARG A 50 1.77 2.93 11.35
CA ARG A 50 3.05 2.43 11.90
C ARG A 50 2.91 1.14 12.71
N GLU A 51 1.80 0.93 13.40
CA GLU A 51 1.52 -0.30 14.15
C GLU A 51 1.15 -1.48 13.23
N ASN A 52 0.64 -1.20 12.03
CA ASN A 52 0.09 -2.22 11.11
C ASN A 52 0.92 -2.45 9.84
N VAL A 53 2.02 -1.73 9.63
CA VAL A 53 2.94 -1.90 8.49
C VAL A 53 4.36 -2.26 8.94
N PRO A 54 5.19 -2.86 8.05
CA PRO A 54 6.60 -3.06 8.32
C PRO A 54 7.35 -1.77 8.63
N GLU A 55 8.40 -1.86 9.44
CA GLU A 55 9.24 -0.71 9.81
C GLU A 55 9.82 -0.01 8.55
N ASN A 56 9.96 1.32 8.60
CA ASN A 56 10.46 2.16 7.49
C ASN A 56 9.57 2.19 6.22
N SER A 57 8.29 1.82 6.33
CA SER A 57 7.33 1.94 5.24
C SER A 57 6.98 3.40 4.91
N GLN A 58 6.99 3.73 3.62
CA GLN A 58 6.62 5.04 3.08
C GLN A 58 5.25 4.98 2.38
N PRO A 59 4.37 6.00 2.50
CA PRO A 59 3.12 6.03 1.75
C PRO A 59 3.35 6.02 0.21
N PRO A 60 2.40 5.50 -0.60
CA PRO A 60 1.12 4.94 -0.17
C PRO A 60 1.22 3.51 0.39
N GLN A 61 0.36 3.19 1.35
CA GLN A 61 0.18 1.85 1.91
C GLN A 61 -1.29 1.41 1.75
N ILE A 62 -1.51 0.20 1.23
CA ILE A 62 -2.83 -0.30 0.88
C ILE A 62 -3.30 -1.30 1.92
N PHE A 63 -4.53 -1.09 2.40
CA PHE A 63 -5.24 -1.96 3.31
C PHE A 63 -6.60 -2.33 2.73
N ASN A 64 -7.10 -3.50 3.11
CA ASN A 64 -8.49 -3.87 2.95
C ASN A 64 -9.08 -3.99 4.35
N GLU A 65 -9.97 -3.07 4.71
CA GLU A 65 -10.41 -2.87 6.08
C GLU A 65 -9.18 -2.72 7.00
N SER A 66 -9.04 -3.52 8.05
CA SER A 66 -7.86 -3.48 8.93
C SER A 66 -6.69 -4.36 8.44
N HIS A 67 -6.83 -5.06 7.31
CA HIS A 67 -5.81 -5.99 6.84
C HIS A 67 -4.83 -5.32 5.89
N TYR A 68 -3.55 -5.29 6.28
CA TYR A 68 -2.48 -4.82 5.40
C TYR A 68 -2.36 -5.70 4.15
N ARG A 69 -2.37 -5.06 2.97
CA ARG A 69 -2.21 -5.74 1.66
C ARG A 69 -0.81 -5.58 1.12
N GLY A 70 -0.24 -4.38 1.23
CA GLY A 70 1.11 -4.13 0.79
C GLY A 70 1.39 -2.66 0.54
N ASN A 71 2.63 -2.40 0.16
CA ASN A 71 3.09 -1.09 -0.25
C ASN A 71 2.72 -0.82 -1.73
N CYS A 72 3.09 0.37 -2.19
CA CYS A 72 2.88 0.78 -3.57
C CYS A 72 3.53 -0.16 -4.60
N ASP A 73 4.75 -0.65 -4.34
CA ASP A 73 5.47 -1.50 -5.30
C ASP A 73 4.78 -2.87 -5.44
N ALA A 74 4.27 -3.42 -4.33
CA ALA A 74 3.45 -4.64 -4.33
C ALA A 74 2.17 -4.50 -5.17
N PHE A 75 1.52 -3.34 -5.06
CA PHE A 75 0.32 -3.02 -5.82
C PHE A 75 0.62 -2.96 -7.32
N PHE A 76 1.71 -2.31 -7.73
CA PHE A 76 2.11 -2.25 -9.13
C PHE A 76 2.56 -3.60 -9.68
N GLU A 77 3.29 -4.40 -8.89
CA GLU A 77 3.61 -5.78 -9.28
C GLU A 77 2.32 -6.58 -9.52
N ALA A 78 1.31 -6.43 -8.65
CA ALA A 78 0.01 -7.05 -8.85
C ALA A 78 -0.71 -6.50 -10.10
N GLN A 79 -0.58 -5.21 -10.40
CA GLN A 79 -1.13 -4.59 -11.61
C GLN A 79 -0.50 -5.15 -12.89
N GLU A 80 0.82 -5.24 -12.95
CA GLU A 80 1.56 -5.81 -14.07
C GLU A 80 1.18 -7.29 -14.32
N ASN A 81 0.89 -8.03 -13.25
CA ASN A 81 0.47 -9.42 -13.32
C ASN A 81 -1.05 -9.61 -13.47
N ASN A 82 -1.84 -8.55 -13.67
CA ASN A 82 -3.31 -8.58 -13.72
C ASN A 82 -3.95 -9.26 -12.48
N ALA A 83 -3.32 -9.12 -11.32
CA ALA A 83 -3.65 -9.77 -10.06
C ALA A 83 -4.06 -8.79 -8.96
N VAL A 84 -4.43 -7.55 -9.27
CA VAL A 84 -4.77 -6.51 -8.26
C VAL A 84 -5.95 -6.93 -7.39
N TYR A 85 -7.00 -7.51 -7.96
CA TYR A 85 -8.12 -8.00 -7.16
C TYR A 85 -7.71 -9.09 -6.17
N ALA A 86 -6.82 -9.99 -6.58
CA ALA A 86 -6.25 -10.99 -5.68
C ALA A 86 -5.38 -10.31 -4.61
N PHE A 87 -4.55 -9.32 -4.96
CA PHE A 87 -3.80 -8.53 -3.99
C PHE A 87 -4.71 -7.86 -2.94
N LEU A 88 -5.84 -7.30 -3.36
CA LEU A 88 -6.78 -6.62 -2.47
C LEU A 88 -7.60 -7.58 -1.61
N THR A 89 -7.92 -8.79 -2.09
CA THR A 89 -8.89 -9.72 -1.45
C THR A 89 -8.26 -10.98 -0.88
N ALA A 90 -6.98 -11.26 -1.16
CA ALA A 90 -6.34 -12.51 -0.76
C ALA A 90 -6.48 -12.76 0.75
N PRO A 91 -6.84 -13.99 1.16
CA PRO A 91 -6.98 -14.30 2.57
C PRO A 91 -5.62 -14.17 3.28
N PRO A 92 -5.61 -13.62 4.52
CA PRO A 92 -4.40 -13.48 5.31
C PRO A 92 -3.78 -14.86 5.54
N GLY A 93 -2.63 -15.13 4.91
CA GLY A 93 -1.98 -16.46 4.89
C GLY A 93 -1.66 -16.99 3.50
N SER A 94 -2.18 -16.35 2.44
CA SER A 94 -1.82 -16.64 1.05
C SER A 94 -0.40 -16.13 0.78
N LYS A 95 0.60 -16.96 1.11
CA LYS A 95 2.03 -16.62 1.01
C LYS A 95 2.41 -16.08 -0.39
N LYS A 96 2.53 -14.76 -0.56
CA LYS A 96 3.48 -14.13 -1.50
C LYS A 96 3.82 -12.72 -1.04
N GLN A 97 4.77 -12.62 -0.12
CA GLN A 97 5.81 -11.59 -0.14
C GLN A 97 6.86 -11.96 0.91
N LYS A 98 7.88 -12.73 0.48
CA LYS A 98 9.19 -12.60 1.12
C LYS A 98 9.67 -11.21 0.72
N PRO A 99 10.03 -10.32 1.66
CA PRO A 99 10.92 -9.23 1.32
C PRO A 99 12.13 -9.88 0.63
N ARG A 100 12.57 -9.36 -0.53
CA ARG A 100 13.91 -9.67 -1.02
C ARG A 100 14.89 -9.11 0.00
N GLN A 101 15.15 -9.85 1.08
CA GLN A 101 16.42 -9.79 1.78
C GLN A 101 17.44 -10.26 0.77
N SER A 102 18.14 -9.30 0.16
CA SER A 102 19.43 -9.52 -0.47
C SER A 102 20.27 -10.31 0.52
N SER A 103 20.36 -11.61 0.30
CA SER A 103 21.18 -12.50 1.10
C SER A 103 22.61 -12.04 0.89
N LYS A 104 23.27 -11.65 2.00
CA LYS A 104 24.72 -11.64 2.05
C LYS A 104 25.21 -12.99 1.53
N HIS A 105 26.01 -12.96 0.49
CA HIS A 105 26.89 -14.05 0.13
C HIS A 105 28.29 -13.45 -0.02
N GLU A 106 29.00 -13.48 1.10
CA GLU A 106 30.45 -13.64 1.13
C GLU A 106 30.71 -15.14 0.95
N PRO A 107 31.68 -15.50 0.11
CA PRO A 107 32.91 -16.08 0.67
C PRO A 107 34.18 -15.28 0.34
#